data_AF-A0A1A7XGI6-F1
#
_entry.id   AF-A0A1A7XGI6-F1
#
_cell.length_a   1.000
_cell.length_b   1.000
_cell.length_c   1.000
_cell.angle_alpha   90.00
_cell.angle_beta   90.00
_cell.angle_gamma   90.00
#
_symmetry.space_group_name_H-M   'P 1'
#
loop_
_entity.id
_entity.type
_entity.pdbx_description
1 polymer ?
#
loop_
_entity_poly.entity_id
_entity_poly.type
_entity_poly.pdbx_seq_one_letter_code
_entity_poly.pdbx_strand_id
1 'polypeptide(L)'
;LRLLDLRWCEGFSDPQIKELILPPGLESTRSRLRNIVTLHLSGLDLSESTLRLLQRHMPQLEKLDLAHCKNITDSSVALLAAAGTHTRNNITELTLAGCSGLTDGVLSYLKRLPSLTLLDIRGCKGISRRACDAFISDLSHIALYCMMEEKLIQRLD
;
A
#
# COMPACT_ATOMS: atom_id res chain seq x y z
N LEU A 1 18.01 -9.25 -0.81
CA LEU A 1 16.78 -9.14 -1.64
C LEU A 1 16.13 -7.79 -1.34
N ARG A 2 15.92 -6.93 -2.35
CA ARG A 2 15.24 -5.62 -2.20
C ARG A 2 13.86 -5.59 -2.86
N LEU A 3 13.57 -6.54 -3.74
CA LEU A 3 12.30 -6.71 -4.42
C LEU A 3 11.79 -8.12 -4.17
N LEU A 4 10.52 -8.24 -3.82
CA LEU A 4 9.80 -9.51 -3.74
C LEU A 4 8.51 -9.38 -4.54
N ASP A 5 8.28 -10.33 -5.44
CA ASP A 5 7.10 -10.37 -6.29
C ASP A 5 6.40 -11.71 -6.08
N LEU A 6 5.15 -11.64 -5.62
CA LEU A 6 4.26 -12.77 -5.36
C LEU A 6 2.90 -12.57 -6.04
N ARG A 7 2.85 -11.77 -7.12
CA ARG A 7 1.59 -11.48 -7.80
C ARG A 7 0.95 -12.77 -8.31
N TRP A 8 -0.33 -12.93 -7.99
CA TRP A 8 -1.16 -14.07 -8.42
C TRP A 8 -0.60 -15.45 -8.01
N CYS A 9 0.22 -15.51 -6.96
CA CYS A 9 0.65 -16.79 -6.41
C CYS A 9 -0.52 -17.50 -5.74
N GLU A 10 -1.02 -18.56 -6.36
CA GLU A 10 -2.10 -19.38 -5.79
C GLU A 10 -1.69 -19.98 -4.43
N GLY A 11 -2.62 -19.97 -3.48
CA GLY A 11 -2.39 -20.51 -2.13
C GLY A 11 -1.59 -19.60 -1.19
N PHE A 12 -1.16 -18.41 -1.62
CA PHE A 12 -0.57 -17.41 -0.73
C PHE A 12 -1.66 -16.49 -0.12
N SER A 13 -1.89 -16.64 1.18
CA SER A 13 -2.72 -15.75 1.99
C SER A 13 -1.94 -15.29 3.24
N ASP A 14 -2.63 -14.63 4.19
CA ASP A 14 -2.02 -14.10 5.40
C ASP A 14 -1.08 -15.07 6.15
N PRO A 15 -1.39 -16.37 6.34
CA PRO A 15 -0.50 -17.32 7.00
C PRO A 15 0.83 -17.53 6.27
N GLN A 16 0.80 -17.69 4.94
CA GLN A 16 2.01 -17.92 4.14
C GLN A 16 2.90 -16.67 4.12
N ILE A 17 2.29 -15.48 4.04
CA ILE A 17 3.03 -14.22 4.16
C ILE A 17 3.65 -14.08 5.57
N LYS A 18 2.90 -14.45 6.60
CA LYS A 18 3.40 -14.45 7.97
C LYS A 18 4.60 -15.38 8.13
N GLU A 19 4.54 -16.62 7.64
CA GLU A 19 5.68 -17.54 7.68
C GLU A 19 6.89 -17.03 6.91
N LEU A 20 6.67 -16.35 5.78
CA LEU A 20 7.75 -15.75 5.00
C LEU A 20 8.47 -14.61 5.77
N ILE A 21 7.70 -13.78 6.48
CA ILE A 21 8.21 -12.66 7.29
C ILE A 21 8.82 -13.15 8.61
N LEU A 22 8.18 -14.15 9.23
CA LEU A 22 8.44 -14.72 10.56
C LEU A 22 8.44 -16.26 10.50
N PRO A 23 9.51 -16.89 9.97
CA PRO A 23 9.57 -18.35 9.88
C PRO A 23 9.62 -19.00 11.27
N PRO A 24 8.96 -20.16 11.46
CA PRO A 24 8.96 -20.88 12.73
C PRO A 24 10.39 -21.27 13.15
N GLY A 25 10.70 -21.18 14.44
CA GLY A 25 12.00 -21.52 15.00
C GLY A 25 13.06 -20.41 14.94
N LEU A 26 12.79 -19.28 14.27
CA LEU A 26 13.59 -18.06 14.43
C LEU A 26 12.88 -17.11 15.40
N GLU A 27 13.19 -17.22 16.70
CA GLU A 27 12.89 -16.19 17.71
C GLU A 27 13.73 -14.91 17.53
N SER A 28 14.24 -14.69 16.31
CA SER A 28 15.11 -13.56 16.01
C SER A 28 14.26 -12.38 15.56
N THR A 29 14.43 -11.26 16.24
CA THR A 29 13.82 -9.94 16.01
C THR A 29 14.05 -9.34 14.60
N ARG A 30 14.72 -10.06 13.69
CA ARG A 30 15.14 -9.59 12.37
C ARG A 30 14.41 -10.39 11.27
N SER A 31 13.31 -9.83 10.78
CA SER A 31 12.63 -10.36 9.58
C SER A 31 13.58 -10.49 8.40
N ARG A 32 13.48 -11.59 7.65
CA ARG A 32 14.24 -11.83 6.41
C ARG A 32 13.96 -10.77 5.34
N LEU A 33 12.83 -10.09 5.45
CA LEU A 33 12.34 -9.09 4.50
C LEU A 33 12.61 -7.64 4.95
N ARG A 34 13.46 -7.42 5.97
CA ARG A 34 13.75 -6.08 6.50
C ARG A 34 14.34 -5.10 5.46
N ASN A 35 15.02 -5.63 4.44
CA ASN A 35 15.63 -4.84 3.36
C ASN A 35 14.75 -4.76 2.10
N ILE A 36 13.49 -5.23 2.15
CA ILE A 36 12.56 -5.08 1.04
C ILE A 36 12.20 -3.60 0.87
N VAL A 37 12.31 -3.16 -0.37
CA VAL A 37 11.97 -1.82 -0.86
C VAL A 37 10.76 -1.88 -1.78
N THR A 38 10.65 -2.96 -2.57
CA THR A 38 9.54 -3.16 -3.50
C THR A 38 8.87 -4.49 -3.23
N LEU A 39 7.55 -4.46 -3.02
CA LEU A 39 6.76 -5.64 -2.70
C LEU A 39 5.52 -5.69 -3.57
N HIS A 40 5.39 -6.73 -4.39
CA HIS A 40 4.21 -6.97 -5.19
C HIS A 40 3.43 -8.16 -4.67
N LEU A 41 2.17 -7.93 -4.31
CA LEU A 41 1.24 -8.89 -3.70
C LEU A 41 -0.11 -8.91 -4.42
N SER A 42 -0.17 -8.40 -5.65
CA SER A 42 -1.42 -8.27 -6.39
C SER A 42 -2.14 -9.61 -6.55
N GLY A 43 -3.46 -9.59 -6.45
CA GLY A 43 -4.32 -10.76 -6.66
C GLY A 43 -4.29 -11.78 -5.53
N LEU A 44 -3.61 -11.50 -4.42
CA LEU A 44 -3.58 -12.38 -3.25
C LEU A 44 -4.76 -12.13 -2.32
N ASP A 45 -5.14 -13.16 -1.56
CA ASP A 45 -6.18 -13.07 -0.54
C ASP A 45 -5.57 -12.62 0.80
N LEU A 46 -5.34 -11.31 0.92
CA LEU A 46 -4.67 -10.68 2.05
C LEU A 46 -5.62 -9.75 2.80
N SER A 47 -5.48 -9.75 4.12
CA SER A 47 -6.22 -8.88 5.02
C SER A 47 -5.34 -7.82 5.66
N GLU A 48 -5.95 -7.04 6.54
CA GLU A 48 -5.28 -6.10 7.43
C GLU A 48 -4.10 -6.74 8.21
N SER A 49 -4.17 -8.05 8.49
CA SER A 49 -3.15 -8.74 9.28
C SER A 49 -1.77 -8.72 8.58
N THR A 50 -1.75 -8.90 7.25
CA THR A 50 -0.53 -8.77 6.45
C THR A 50 0.02 -7.35 6.52
N LEU A 51 -0.82 -6.32 6.38
CA LEU A 51 -0.36 -4.93 6.41
C LEU A 51 0.27 -4.55 7.76
N ARG A 52 -0.24 -5.09 8.89
CA ARG A 52 0.40 -4.95 10.21
C ARG A 52 1.80 -5.57 10.23
N LEU A 53 1.99 -6.72 9.59
CA LEU A 53 3.29 -7.36 9.49
C LEU A 53 4.25 -6.54 8.61
N LEU A 54 3.80 -6.04 7.45
CA LEU A 54 4.60 -5.18 6.58
C LEU A 54 5.11 -3.95 7.34
N GLN A 55 4.19 -3.25 8.00
CA GLN A 55 4.48 -2.06 8.81
C GLN A 55 5.55 -2.32 9.89
N ARG A 56 5.50 -3.48 10.54
CA ARG A 56 6.40 -3.83 11.63
C ARG A 56 7.77 -4.35 11.15
N HIS A 57 7.81 -5.03 10.01
CA HIS A 57 8.96 -5.84 9.62
C HIS A 57 9.69 -5.34 8.37
N MET A 58 9.15 -4.36 7.64
CA MET A 58 9.73 -3.83 6.40
C MET A 58 9.97 -2.30 6.51
N PRO A 59 10.94 -1.87 7.32
CA PRO A 59 11.23 -0.45 7.55
C PRO A 59 11.82 0.27 6.33
N GLN A 60 12.10 -0.42 5.23
CA GLN A 60 12.65 0.14 3.99
C GLN A 60 11.63 0.10 2.84
N LEU A 61 10.38 -0.28 3.11
CA LEU A 61 9.36 -0.42 2.08
C LEU A 61 8.98 0.94 1.47
N GLU A 62 9.17 1.07 0.16
CA GLU A 62 8.86 2.29 -0.59
C GLU A 62 7.75 2.04 -1.62
N LYS A 63 7.75 0.86 -2.26
CA LYS A 63 6.82 0.51 -3.34
C LYS A 63 5.99 -0.70 -2.93
N LEU A 64 4.68 -0.53 -2.88
CA LEU A 64 3.75 -1.59 -2.49
C LEU A 64 2.63 -1.73 -3.52
N ASP A 65 2.51 -2.93 -4.07
CA ASP A 65 1.42 -3.29 -4.99
C ASP A 65 0.50 -4.32 -4.33
N LEU A 66 -0.75 -3.91 -4.11
CA LEU A 66 -1.85 -4.67 -3.54
C LEU A 66 -3.04 -4.73 -4.52
N ALA A 67 -2.81 -4.52 -5.83
CA ALA A 67 -3.88 -4.52 -6.81
C ALA A 67 -4.70 -5.82 -6.76
N HIS A 68 -6.01 -5.73 -6.94
CA HIS A 68 -6.93 -6.87 -6.93
C HIS A 68 -6.99 -7.68 -5.62
N CYS A 69 -6.43 -7.18 -4.50
CA CYS A 69 -6.59 -7.79 -3.19
C CYS A 69 -7.97 -7.43 -2.60
N LYS A 70 -8.92 -8.37 -2.68
CA LYS A 70 -10.36 -8.11 -2.41
C LYS A 70 -10.68 -7.74 -0.95
N ASN A 71 -9.86 -8.20 -0.01
CA ASN A 71 -10.05 -8.02 1.43
C ASN A 71 -9.33 -6.78 1.99
N ILE A 72 -8.72 -5.97 1.13
CA ILE A 72 -8.14 -4.68 1.52
C ILE A 72 -9.24 -3.62 1.62
N THR A 73 -9.30 -2.97 2.78
CA THR A 73 -10.27 -1.92 3.11
C THR A 73 -9.58 -0.62 3.48
N ASP A 74 -10.34 0.47 3.59
CA ASP A 74 -9.84 1.77 4.06
C ASP A 74 -9.10 1.65 5.41
N SER A 75 -9.63 0.84 6.35
CA SER A 75 -9.01 0.56 7.64
C SER A 75 -7.66 -0.14 7.51
N SER A 76 -7.55 -1.07 6.56
CA SER A 76 -6.29 -1.76 6.28
C SER A 76 -5.23 -0.79 5.78
N VAL A 77 -5.60 0.10 4.84
CA VAL A 77 -4.70 1.14 4.30
C VAL A 77 -4.34 2.19 5.36
N ALA A 78 -5.26 2.52 6.28
CA ALA A 78 -5.00 3.45 7.38
C ALA A 78 -3.81 3.04 8.26
N LEU A 79 -3.54 1.74 8.38
CA LEU A 79 -2.34 1.24 9.07
C LEU A 79 -1.07 1.75 8.41
N LEU A 80 -0.97 1.70 7.09
CA LEU A 80 0.22 2.14 6.36
C LEU A 80 0.51 3.63 6.60
N ALA A 81 -0.54 4.43 6.81
CA ALA A 81 -0.48 5.87 7.06
C ALA A 81 -0.45 6.26 8.56
N ALA A 82 -0.42 5.29 9.48
CA ALA A 82 -0.45 5.55 10.91
C ALA A 82 0.79 6.33 11.39
N ALA A 83 0.58 7.25 12.34
CA ALA A 83 1.64 8.10 12.87
C ALA A 83 2.75 7.27 13.55
N GLY A 84 4.00 7.72 13.43
CA GLY A 84 5.16 7.07 14.06
C GLY A 84 5.63 5.79 13.36
N THR A 85 5.13 5.49 12.15
CA THR A 85 5.45 4.24 11.44
C THR A 85 6.34 4.50 10.23
N HIS A 86 7.22 3.55 9.91
CA HIS A 86 8.16 3.69 8.79
C HIS A 86 7.44 3.74 7.44
N THR A 87 6.40 2.93 7.26
CA THR A 87 5.60 2.90 6.03
C THR A 87 5.03 4.27 5.70
N ARG A 88 4.56 5.02 6.71
CA ARG A 88 4.00 6.35 6.51
C ARG A 88 4.99 7.28 5.80
N ASN A 89 6.25 7.25 6.22
CA ASN A 89 7.27 8.19 5.74
C ASN A 89 8.02 7.69 4.51
N ASN A 90 8.00 6.38 4.24
CA ASN A 90 8.82 5.78 3.20
C ASN A 90 8.04 5.40 1.94
N ILE A 91 6.73 5.14 2.02
CA ILE A 91 5.95 4.75 0.84
C ILE A 91 5.94 5.90 -0.18
N THR A 92 6.49 5.62 -1.36
CA THR A 92 6.56 6.51 -2.52
C THR A 92 5.61 6.06 -3.63
N GLU A 93 5.35 4.77 -3.77
CA GLU A 93 4.47 4.21 -4.80
C GLU A 93 3.49 3.22 -4.16
N LEU A 94 2.20 3.45 -4.35
CA LEU A 94 1.15 2.59 -3.83
C LEU A 94 0.15 2.23 -4.93
N THR A 95 0.08 0.93 -5.26
CA THR A 95 -0.89 0.39 -6.22
C THR A 95 -1.98 -0.35 -5.48
N LEU A 96 -3.21 0.13 -5.61
CA LEU A 96 -4.44 -0.40 -5.01
C LEU A 96 -5.49 -0.68 -6.09
N ALA A 97 -5.09 -0.76 -7.36
CA ALA A 97 -5.99 -0.88 -8.49
C ALA A 97 -6.91 -2.10 -8.34
N GLY A 98 -8.20 -1.92 -8.62
CA GLY A 98 -9.19 -3.00 -8.56
C GLY A 98 -9.54 -3.51 -7.16
N CYS A 99 -9.06 -2.87 -6.08
CA CYS A 99 -9.48 -3.20 -4.72
C CYS A 99 -10.92 -2.71 -4.48
N SER A 100 -11.87 -3.66 -4.43
CA SER A 100 -13.31 -3.37 -4.32
C SER A 100 -13.76 -2.90 -2.95
N GLY A 101 -12.96 -3.14 -1.90
CA GLY A 101 -13.26 -2.74 -0.52
C GLY A 101 -12.90 -1.30 -0.17
N LEU A 102 -12.36 -0.53 -1.12
CA LEU A 102 -11.94 0.85 -0.90
C LEU A 102 -13.04 1.86 -1.21
N THR A 103 -13.12 2.91 -0.39
CA THR A 103 -14.04 4.04 -0.56
C THR A 103 -13.29 5.36 -0.64
N ASP A 104 -14.01 6.45 -0.95
CA ASP A 104 -13.48 7.83 -0.86
C ASP A 104 -12.75 8.12 0.46
N GLY A 105 -13.14 7.46 1.55
CA GLY A 105 -12.51 7.58 2.86
C GLY A 105 -11.00 7.27 2.87
N VAL A 106 -10.54 6.35 2.01
CA VAL A 106 -9.13 5.94 1.93
C VAL A 106 -8.19 7.12 1.66
N LEU A 107 -8.64 8.07 0.85
CA LEU A 107 -7.85 9.23 0.43
C LEU A 107 -7.49 10.15 1.61
N SER A 108 -8.32 10.17 2.66
CA SER A 108 -8.03 10.92 3.90
C SER A 108 -6.83 10.38 4.68
N TYR A 109 -6.55 9.07 4.55
CA TYR A 109 -5.36 8.44 5.12
C TYR A 109 -4.16 8.63 4.21
N LEU A 110 -4.33 8.48 2.89
CA LEU A 110 -3.24 8.59 1.92
C LEU A 110 -2.63 9.99 1.84
N LYS A 111 -3.41 11.06 2.13
CA LYS A 111 -2.89 12.44 2.29
C LYS A 111 -1.79 12.56 3.35
N ARG A 112 -1.69 11.59 4.25
CA ARG A 112 -0.75 11.57 5.37
C ARG A 112 0.60 10.95 5.01
N LEU A 113 0.77 10.46 3.78
CA LEU A 113 2.01 9.90 3.26
C LEU A 113 2.83 11.01 2.57
N PRO A 114 3.79 11.65 3.25
CA PRO A 114 4.50 12.82 2.70
C PRO A 114 5.37 12.49 1.48
N SER A 115 5.80 11.23 1.36
CA SER A 115 6.72 10.78 0.29
C SER A 115 5.99 10.19 -0.91
N LEU A 116 4.65 10.12 -0.89
CA LEU A 116 3.88 9.54 -1.97
C LEU A 116 4.14 10.32 -3.27
N THR A 117 4.40 9.59 -4.35
CA THR A 117 4.68 10.14 -5.68
C THR A 117 3.78 9.51 -6.74
N LEU A 118 3.33 8.27 -6.51
CA LEU A 118 2.44 7.56 -7.39
C LEU A 118 1.38 6.82 -6.57
N LEU A 119 0.11 7.05 -6.93
CA LEU A 119 -1.04 6.35 -6.39
C LEU A 119 -1.89 5.82 -7.53
N ASP A 120 -1.98 4.49 -7.64
CA ASP A 120 -2.87 3.85 -8.59
C ASP A 120 -4.08 3.25 -7.88
N ILE A 121 -5.25 3.86 -8.09
CA ILE A 121 -6.56 3.40 -7.59
C ILE A 121 -7.54 3.18 -8.75
N ARG A 122 -7.03 2.90 -9.96
CA ARG A 122 -7.86 2.56 -11.12
C ARG A 122 -8.71 1.33 -10.82
N GLY A 123 -9.94 1.28 -11.33
CA GLY A 123 -10.86 0.16 -11.09
C GLY A 123 -11.43 0.07 -9.67
N CYS A 124 -11.02 0.91 -8.72
CA CYS A 124 -11.67 1.02 -7.40
C CYS A 124 -13.01 1.74 -7.55
N LYS A 125 -14.10 0.97 -7.61
CA LYS A 125 -15.45 1.48 -7.87
C LYS A 125 -16.02 2.34 -6.73
N GLY A 126 -15.60 2.09 -5.50
CA GLY A 126 -16.03 2.87 -4.32
C GLY A 126 -15.32 4.22 -4.17
N ILE A 127 -14.34 4.51 -5.01
CA ILE A 127 -13.68 5.83 -5.05
C ILE A 127 -14.26 6.64 -6.20
N SER A 128 -14.71 7.86 -5.95
CA SER A 128 -15.28 8.77 -6.93
C SER A 128 -14.18 9.64 -7.56
N ARG A 129 -14.41 10.09 -8.80
CA ARG A 129 -13.52 11.07 -9.46
C ARG A 129 -13.44 12.37 -8.66
N ARG A 130 -14.56 12.81 -8.10
CA ARG A 130 -14.64 14.01 -7.26
C ARG A 130 -13.72 13.92 -6.04
N ALA A 131 -13.63 12.76 -5.40
CA ALA A 131 -12.75 12.58 -4.26
C ALA A 131 -11.26 12.60 -4.67
N CYS A 132 -10.92 12.09 -5.86
CA CYS A 132 -9.58 12.20 -6.43
C CYS A 132 -9.22 13.67 -6.72
N ASP A 133 -10.14 14.42 -7.35
CA ASP A 133 -9.96 15.85 -7.61
C ASP A 133 -9.76 16.63 -6.30
N ALA A 134 -10.54 16.33 -5.27
CA ALA A 134 -10.38 16.91 -3.93
C ALA A 134 -9.07 16.49 -3.25
N PHE A 135 -8.62 15.24 -3.45
CA PHE A 135 -7.32 14.78 -2.95
C PHE A 135 -6.16 15.59 -3.53
N ILE A 136 -6.17 15.82 -4.83
CA ILE A 136 -5.17 16.61 -5.54
C ILE A 136 -5.22 18.07 -5.10
N SER A 137 -6.42 18.66 -5.05
CA SER A 137 -6.61 20.04 -4.61
C SER A 137 -6.14 20.27 -3.18
N ASP A 138 -6.39 19.34 -2.27
CA ASP A 138 -5.98 19.49 -0.87
C ASP A 138 -4.45 19.40 -0.71
N LEU A 139 -3.74 18.70 -1.59
CA LEU A 139 -2.29 18.55 -1.52
C LEU A 139 -1.51 19.60 -2.33
N SER A 140 -2.20 20.49 -3.07
CA SER A 140 -1.57 21.44 -3.99
C SER A 140 -0.62 22.45 -3.31
N HIS A 141 -0.74 22.64 -2.01
CA HIS A 141 0.15 23.48 -1.20
C HIS A 141 1.44 22.77 -0.78
N ILE A 142 1.50 21.43 -0.90
CA ILE A 142 2.65 20.58 -0.54
C ILE A 142 3.38 20.14 -1.81
N ALA A 143 2.65 19.63 -2.80
CA ALA A 143 3.19 19.19 -4.06
C ALA A 143 2.12 19.22 -5.17
N LEU A 144 2.57 19.37 -6.41
CA LEU A 144 1.69 19.30 -7.56
C LEU A 144 1.41 17.84 -7.90
N TYR A 145 0.13 17.47 -7.95
CA TYR A 145 -0.30 16.17 -8.43
C TYR A 145 -1.17 16.35 -9.67
N CYS A 146 -1.06 15.40 -10.59
CA CYS A 146 -1.92 15.28 -11.74
C CYS A 146 -2.63 13.93 -11.71
N MET A 147 -3.92 13.93 -12.08
CA MET A 147 -4.63 12.71 -12.40
C MET A 147 -4.40 12.41 -13.88
N MET A 148 -3.70 11.30 -14.15
CA MET A 148 -3.37 10.80 -15.47
C MET A 148 -4.55 9.96 -16.01
N GLU A 149 -4.29 8.80 -16.59
CA GLU A 149 -5.33 7.89 -17.06
C GLU A 149 -6.25 7.43 -15.91
N GLU A 150 -7.53 7.80 -15.99
CA GLU A 150 -8.58 7.48 -15.01
C GLU A 150 -8.26 7.99 -13.60
N LYS A 151 -7.89 7.10 -12.68
CA LYS A 151 -7.57 7.41 -11.27
C LYS A 151 -6.11 7.06 -10.94
N LEU A 152 -5.23 7.15 -11.93
CA LEU A 152 -3.79 7.12 -11.70
C LEU A 152 -3.34 8.53 -11.32
N ILE A 153 -2.92 8.74 -10.09
CA ILE A 153 -2.49 10.04 -9.58
C ILE A 153 -0.97 10.02 -9.43
N GLN A 154 -0.30 11.01 -10.03
CA GLN A 154 1.15 11.12 -10.02
C GLN A 154 1.58 12.53 -9.60
N ARG A 155 2.61 12.61 -8.76
CA ARG A 155 3.27 13.87 -8.40
C ARG A 155 4.10 14.36 -9.57
N LEU A 156 3.97 15.65 -9.87
CA LEU A 156 4.79 16.35 -10.85
C LEU A 156 5.97 16.96 -10.09
N ASP A 157 7.19 16.56 -10.47
CA ASP A 157 8.44 17.16 -9.98
C ASP A 157 8.87 18.33 -10.88
#